data_AF-A0A2U8DVF0-F1
#
_entry.id   AF-A0A2U8DVF0-F1
#
_cell.length_a   1.000
_cell.length_b   1.000
_cell.length_c   1.000
_cell.angle_alpha   90.00
_cell.angle_beta   90.00
_cell.angle_gamma   90.00
#
_symmetry.space_group_name_H-M   'P 1'
#
loop_
_entity.id
_entity.type
_entity.pdbx_description
1 polymer ?
#
loop_
_entity_poly.entity_id
_entity_poly.type
_entity_poly.pdbx_seq_one_letter_code
_entity_poly.pdbx_strand_id
1 'polypeptide(L)'
;MVNKKLMTKVIAALVVSGTLLSTATYASAKSATSTAKVKASQSAKVNHKKAGTSLKTELDKLVTAGTITADEETKILDFQKQKATEKKAEMEKVKGMTADQRKAYFAANPKQKTDLFTELVNANIVTQAQADAIKAALPQKQVKHNENKSQKGIKAQLDKLVTAGTITADEETKILDFQKQKAAERKAEMEKVKGMTADQRKAYFAANPKQKTDLFAELVSSNIITQAQADAIKATFPQKAHK
;
A
#
# COMPACT_ATOMS: atom_id res chain seq x y z
N MET A 1 -56.77 -25.95 -7.72
CA MET A 1 -55.88 -25.87 -8.90
C MET A 1 -54.46 -26.13 -8.40
N VAL A 2 -53.90 -27.35 -8.52
CA VAL A 2 -53.27 -27.91 -9.74
C VAL A 2 -52.08 -27.00 -10.12
N ASN A 3 -50.78 -27.37 -10.12
CA ASN A 3 -50.15 -28.64 -10.44
C ASN A 3 -48.66 -28.72 -9.99
N LYS A 4 -48.16 -29.95 -10.12
CA LYS A 4 -46.88 -30.60 -9.81
C LYS A 4 -45.75 -30.30 -10.84
N LYS A 5 -44.47 -30.55 -10.44
CA LYS A 5 -43.28 -31.10 -11.17
C LYS A 5 -42.00 -30.25 -11.00
N LEU A 6 -40.92 -30.71 -10.33
CA LEU A 6 -39.88 -31.69 -10.75
C LEU A 6 -39.28 -31.44 -12.14
N MET A 7 -37.99 -31.05 -12.21
CA MET A 7 -37.06 -31.65 -13.20
C MET A 7 -35.57 -31.34 -12.94
N THR A 8 -34.85 -32.42 -12.62
CA THR A 8 -33.41 -32.67 -12.70
C THR A 8 -32.92 -32.76 -14.15
N LYS A 9 -31.62 -32.48 -14.40
CA LYS A 9 -30.64 -33.13 -15.34
C LYS A 9 -29.58 -32.10 -15.78
N VAL A 10 -28.29 -32.22 -15.44
CA VAL A 10 -27.19 -33.01 -16.05
C VAL A 10 -27.09 -32.86 -17.57
N ILE A 11 -25.92 -32.43 -18.07
CA ILE A 11 -25.24 -32.74 -19.37
C ILE A 11 -24.03 -31.77 -19.45
N ALA A 12 -22.78 -32.20 -19.18
CA ALA A 12 -21.87 -32.91 -20.08
C ALA A 12 -21.56 -32.14 -21.38
N ALA A 13 -20.40 -31.50 -21.47
CA ALA A 13 -19.80 -31.09 -22.74
C ALA A 13 -18.32 -31.48 -22.74
N LEU A 14 -18.05 -32.49 -23.55
CA LEU A 14 -16.81 -33.18 -23.86
C LEU A 14 -16.29 -32.57 -25.17
N VAL A 15 -15.10 -31.97 -25.19
CA VAL A 15 -14.32 -31.70 -26.43
C VAL A 15 -12.84 -31.75 -26.04
N VAL A 16 -12.21 -32.92 -26.15
CA VAL A 16 -11.40 -33.39 -27.30
C VAL A 16 -10.06 -32.66 -27.44
N SER A 17 -9.04 -33.43 -27.13
CA SER A 17 -7.64 -33.35 -27.49
C SER A 17 -7.38 -32.81 -28.91
N GLY A 18 -6.45 -31.85 -29.01
CA GLY A 18 -5.82 -31.46 -30.26
C GLY A 18 -4.37 -31.05 -30.01
N THR A 19 -3.48 -32.04 -29.98
CA THR A 19 -2.02 -31.86 -30.09
C THR A 19 -1.67 -31.26 -31.45
N LEU A 20 -0.87 -30.20 -31.49
CA LEU A 20 0.11 -30.03 -32.57
C LEU A 20 1.44 -29.56 -31.96
N LEU A 21 2.30 -30.56 -31.84
CA LEU A 21 3.74 -30.50 -31.73
C LEU A 21 4.26 -29.85 -33.02
N SER A 22 5.00 -28.75 -32.95
CA SER A 22 5.91 -28.38 -34.03
C SER A 22 7.20 -27.80 -33.47
N THR A 23 8.27 -28.36 -34.01
CA THR A 23 9.62 -28.43 -33.53
C THR A 23 10.45 -27.21 -33.92
N ALA A 24 11.53 -27.03 -33.17
CA ALA A 24 12.51 -25.97 -33.27
C ALA A 24 13.17 -25.82 -34.64
N THR A 25 13.55 -24.57 -34.95
CA THR A 25 14.74 -24.27 -35.73
C THR A 25 15.62 -23.30 -34.95
N TYR A 26 16.77 -23.81 -34.51
CA TYR A 26 17.89 -23.01 -34.04
C TYR A 26 18.56 -22.39 -35.27
N ALA A 27 18.72 -21.07 -35.28
CA ALA A 27 19.66 -20.39 -36.17
C ALA A 27 20.49 -19.42 -35.32
N SER A 28 21.65 -19.90 -34.88
CA SER A 28 22.71 -19.07 -34.32
C SER A 28 23.47 -18.40 -35.45
N ALA A 29 23.29 -17.09 -35.63
CA ALA A 29 24.20 -16.26 -36.42
C ALA A 29 25.15 -15.54 -35.46
N LYS A 30 26.43 -15.87 -35.60
CA LYS A 30 27.58 -15.33 -34.87
C LYS A 30 28.22 -14.29 -35.76
N SER A 31 28.29 -13.04 -35.32
CA SER A 31 29.27 -12.10 -35.87
C SER A 31 29.56 -10.91 -34.95
N ALA A 32 30.87 -10.73 -34.77
CA ALA A 32 31.60 -9.48 -34.61
C ALA A 32 31.38 -8.64 -33.34
N THR A 33 32.31 -8.89 -32.41
CA THR A 33 32.92 -7.94 -31.47
C THR A 33 32.99 -6.52 -32.02
N SER A 34 32.39 -5.56 -31.30
CA SER A 34 32.85 -4.17 -31.27
C SER A 34 32.63 -3.62 -29.87
N THR A 35 33.75 -3.43 -29.18
CA THR A 35 33.87 -2.80 -27.87
C THR A 35 33.55 -1.31 -27.98
N ALA A 36 32.37 -0.90 -27.52
CA ALA A 36 32.06 0.49 -27.20
C ALA A 36 31.56 0.57 -25.76
N LYS A 37 32.41 1.07 -24.86
CA LYS A 37 32.05 1.45 -23.48
C LYS A 37 31.09 2.64 -23.54
N VAL A 38 29.79 2.37 -23.56
CA VAL A 38 28.77 3.36 -23.20
C VAL A 38 28.37 3.08 -21.75
N LYS A 39 28.68 4.03 -20.86
CA LYS A 39 28.31 4.02 -19.45
C LYS A 39 26.79 4.22 -19.35
N ALA A 40 26.04 3.17 -19.61
CA ALA A 40 24.61 3.13 -19.36
C ALA A 40 24.38 3.19 -17.85
N SER A 41 23.69 4.25 -17.42
CA SER A 41 23.05 4.32 -16.12
C SER A 41 22.17 3.08 -15.96
N GLN A 42 22.69 2.07 -15.25
CA GLN A 42 21.90 0.94 -14.79
C GLN A 42 20.95 1.48 -13.73
N SER A 43 19.78 1.95 -14.17
CA SER A 43 18.60 1.92 -13.34
C SER A 43 18.49 0.49 -12.84
N ALA A 44 18.77 0.30 -11.55
CA ALA A 44 18.66 -0.98 -10.90
C ALA A 44 17.22 -1.45 -11.09
N LYS A 45 17.01 -2.34 -12.06
CA LYS A 45 15.77 -3.09 -12.20
C LYS A 45 15.60 -3.84 -10.89
N VAL A 46 14.73 -3.30 -10.02
CA VAL A 46 14.31 -3.98 -8.81
C VAL A 46 13.71 -5.31 -9.26
N ASN A 47 14.43 -6.39 -8.98
CA ASN A 47 14.03 -7.74 -9.32
C ASN A 47 12.82 -8.09 -8.45
N HIS A 48 11.60 -7.85 -8.93
CA HIS A 48 10.35 -8.16 -8.23
C HIS A 48 10.07 -9.67 -8.06
N LYS A 49 11.04 -10.55 -8.36
CA LYS A 49 10.85 -12.00 -8.46
C LYS A 49 10.77 -12.77 -7.13
N LYS A 50 10.82 -12.11 -5.97
CA LYS A 50 10.92 -12.75 -4.64
C LYS A 50 9.71 -12.52 -3.70
N ALA A 51 8.64 -11.87 -4.16
CA ALA A 51 7.49 -11.58 -3.27
C ALA A 51 6.68 -12.84 -2.88
N GLY A 52 6.61 -13.85 -3.75
CA GLY A 52 5.90 -15.11 -3.47
C GLY A 52 6.70 -16.09 -2.61
N THR A 53 8.04 -16.03 -2.68
CA THR A 53 8.92 -16.90 -1.90
C THR A 53 8.93 -16.51 -0.41
N SER A 54 8.79 -15.23 -0.09
CA SER A 54 8.75 -14.78 1.30
C SER A 54 7.47 -15.17 2.03
N LEU A 55 6.29 -15.12 1.38
CA LEU A 55 5.03 -15.49 2.03
C LEU A 55 5.00 -16.98 2.37
N LYS A 56 5.31 -17.84 1.38
CA LYS A 56 5.29 -19.29 1.60
C LYS A 56 6.20 -19.69 2.76
N THR A 57 7.43 -19.18 2.79
CA THR A 57 8.38 -19.49 3.87
C THR A 57 7.88 -19.08 5.26
N GLU A 58 7.16 -17.96 5.39
CA GLU A 58 6.58 -17.60 6.69
C GLU A 58 5.36 -18.48 7.04
N LEU A 59 4.55 -18.88 6.05
CA LEU A 59 3.44 -19.82 6.28
C LEU A 59 3.95 -21.21 6.68
N ASP A 60 5.01 -21.72 6.04
CA ASP A 60 5.66 -23.01 6.39
C ASP A 60 6.08 -23.04 7.87
N LYS A 61 6.62 -21.92 8.39
CA LYS A 61 6.97 -21.80 9.81
C LYS A 61 5.74 -21.83 10.71
N LEU A 62 4.65 -21.17 10.31
CA LEU A 62 3.40 -21.15 11.06
C LEU A 62 2.69 -22.51 11.05
N VAL A 63 2.83 -23.29 9.97
CA VAL A 63 2.41 -24.70 9.91
C VAL A 63 3.23 -25.54 10.88
N THR A 64 4.56 -25.39 10.85
CA THR A 64 5.46 -26.10 11.77
C THR A 64 5.17 -25.76 13.24
N ALA A 65 4.81 -24.50 13.53
CA ALA A 65 4.41 -24.04 14.85
C ALA A 65 2.97 -24.44 15.25
N GLY A 66 2.22 -25.11 14.36
CA GLY A 66 0.83 -25.52 14.60
C GLY A 66 -0.16 -24.36 14.68
N THR A 67 0.22 -23.16 14.26
CA THR A 67 -0.67 -21.99 14.25
C THR A 67 -1.71 -22.10 13.12
N ILE A 68 -1.29 -22.63 11.97
CA ILE A 68 -2.17 -22.96 10.84
C ILE A 68 -1.90 -24.40 10.39
N THR A 69 -2.82 -24.97 9.64
CA THR A 69 -2.69 -26.29 9.01
C THR A 69 -2.10 -26.18 7.60
N ALA A 70 -1.57 -27.29 7.08
CA ALA A 70 -1.07 -27.36 5.70
C ALA A 70 -2.19 -27.09 4.65
N ASP A 71 -3.42 -27.49 4.97
CA ASP A 71 -4.59 -27.23 4.13
C ASP A 71 -4.96 -25.74 4.12
N GLU A 72 -4.85 -25.05 5.27
CA GLU A 72 -5.04 -23.60 5.36
C GLU A 72 -3.93 -22.84 4.63
N GLU A 73 -2.67 -23.27 4.72
CA GLU A 73 -1.56 -22.71 3.94
C GLU A 73 -1.86 -22.77 2.43
N THR A 74 -2.26 -23.95 1.94
CA THR A 74 -2.63 -24.14 0.53
C THR A 74 -3.81 -23.23 0.15
N LYS A 75 -4.83 -23.20 1.01
CA LYS A 75 -5.92 -22.21 1.12
C LYS A 75 -5.48 -20.80 0.75
N ILE A 76 -4.55 -20.29 1.55
CA ILE A 76 -4.05 -18.92 1.50
C ILE A 76 -3.28 -18.65 0.21
N LEU A 77 -2.39 -19.56 -0.19
CA LEU A 77 -1.57 -19.40 -1.38
C LEU A 77 -2.42 -19.36 -2.65
N ASP A 78 -3.42 -20.21 -2.75
CA ASP A 78 -4.32 -20.23 -3.90
C ASP A 78 -5.24 -19.01 -3.94
N PHE A 79 -5.74 -18.57 -2.78
CA PHE A 79 -6.48 -17.32 -2.67
C PHE A 79 -5.65 -16.12 -3.15
N GLN A 80 -4.36 -16.05 -2.77
CA GLN A 80 -3.46 -14.98 -3.23
C GLN A 80 -3.24 -15.02 -4.74
N LYS A 81 -3.02 -16.22 -5.33
CA LYS A 81 -2.87 -16.39 -6.79
C LYS A 81 -4.14 -15.97 -7.53
N GLN A 82 -5.31 -16.33 -7.01
CA GLN A 82 -6.59 -15.92 -7.57
C GLN A 82 -6.71 -14.39 -7.57
N LYS A 83 -6.46 -13.72 -6.44
CA LYS A 83 -6.49 -12.26 -6.33
C LYS A 83 -5.50 -11.57 -7.26
N ALA A 84 -4.30 -12.14 -7.43
CA ALA A 84 -3.32 -11.63 -8.40
C ALA A 84 -3.82 -11.75 -9.85
N THR A 85 -4.52 -12.84 -10.17
CA THR A 85 -5.11 -13.08 -11.49
C THR A 85 -6.27 -12.13 -11.77
N GLU A 86 -7.18 -11.94 -10.81
CA GLU A 86 -8.29 -10.98 -10.88
C GLU A 86 -7.77 -9.56 -11.10
N LYS A 87 -6.77 -9.14 -10.31
CA LYS A 87 -6.14 -7.81 -10.44
C LYS A 87 -5.46 -7.63 -11.78
N LYS A 88 -4.81 -8.67 -12.32
CA LYS A 88 -4.20 -8.63 -13.65
C LYS A 88 -5.27 -8.47 -14.73
N ALA A 89 -6.34 -9.25 -14.67
CA ALA A 89 -7.46 -9.14 -15.61
C ALA A 89 -8.13 -7.75 -15.56
N GLU A 90 -8.31 -7.20 -14.36
CA GLU A 90 -8.80 -5.84 -14.18
C GLU A 90 -7.84 -4.81 -14.81
N MET A 91 -6.53 -4.97 -14.61
CA MET A 91 -5.52 -4.10 -15.23
C MET A 91 -5.57 -4.15 -16.76
N GLU A 92 -5.69 -5.34 -17.35
CA GLU A 92 -5.81 -5.46 -18.81
C GLU A 92 -7.07 -4.78 -19.34
N LYS A 93 -8.20 -4.90 -18.63
CA LYS A 93 -9.45 -4.19 -18.98
C LYS A 93 -9.26 -2.68 -18.99
N VAL A 94 -8.65 -2.10 -17.95
CA VAL A 94 -8.52 -0.63 -17.84
C VAL A 94 -7.40 -0.05 -18.69
N LYS A 95 -6.45 -0.87 -19.15
CA LYS A 95 -5.31 -0.43 -19.96
C LYS A 95 -5.73 0.09 -21.33
N GLY A 96 -6.79 -0.48 -21.92
CA GLY A 96 -7.36 -0.04 -23.20
C GLY A 96 -8.38 1.09 -23.12
N MET A 97 -8.76 1.54 -21.93
CA MET A 97 -9.78 2.59 -21.74
C MET A 97 -9.19 4.00 -21.86
N THR A 98 -9.96 4.95 -22.40
CA THR A 98 -9.65 6.39 -22.33
C THR A 98 -9.73 6.91 -20.88
N ALA A 99 -9.24 8.12 -20.63
CA ALA A 99 -9.28 8.73 -19.30
C ALA A 99 -10.73 8.84 -18.76
N ASP A 100 -11.67 9.27 -19.60
CA ASP A 100 -13.07 9.43 -19.22
C ASP A 100 -13.77 8.09 -18.97
N GLN A 101 -13.50 7.10 -19.84
CA GLN A 101 -14.01 5.74 -19.65
C GLN A 101 -13.45 5.09 -18.38
N ARG A 102 -12.16 5.29 -18.10
CA ARG A 102 -11.51 4.79 -16.88
C ARG A 102 -12.10 5.45 -15.63
N LYS A 103 -12.36 6.76 -15.68
CA LYS A 103 -13.00 7.51 -14.60
C LYS A 103 -14.42 6.98 -14.33
N ALA A 104 -15.23 6.81 -15.37
CA ALA A 104 -16.57 6.23 -15.26
C ALA A 104 -16.55 4.79 -14.73
N TYR A 105 -15.62 3.96 -15.22
CA TYR A 105 -15.45 2.57 -14.78
C TYR A 105 -15.16 2.48 -13.28
N PHE A 106 -14.22 3.27 -12.75
CA PHE A 106 -13.91 3.24 -11.32
C PHE A 106 -14.97 3.91 -10.44
N ALA A 107 -15.75 4.84 -10.98
CA ALA A 107 -16.91 5.39 -10.28
C ALA A 107 -18.03 4.33 -10.12
N ALA A 108 -18.26 3.54 -11.18
CA ALA A 108 -19.24 2.45 -11.15
C ALA A 108 -18.74 1.21 -10.38
N ASN A 109 -17.42 1.03 -10.24
CA ASN A 109 -16.79 -0.11 -9.56
C ASN A 109 -15.91 0.38 -8.39
N PRO A 110 -16.51 0.87 -7.29
CA PRO A 110 -15.75 1.33 -6.15
C PRO A 110 -15.00 0.17 -5.50
N LYS A 111 -13.66 0.26 -5.46
CA LYS A 111 -12.83 -0.75 -4.80
C LYS A 111 -13.09 -0.74 -3.30
N GLN A 112 -13.66 -1.82 -2.78
CA GLN A 112 -13.65 -2.04 -1.35
C GLN A 112 -12.20 -2.21 -0.89
N LYS A 113 -11.79 -1.37 0.08
CA LYS A 113 -10.44 -1.42 0.66
C LYS A 113 -10.41 -2.43 1.80
N THR A 114 -10.72 -3.68 1.48
CA THR A 114 -10.52 -4.80 2.41
C THR A 114 -9.07 -5.24 2.35
N ASP A 115 -8.49 -5.51 3.52
CA ASP A 115 -7.16 -6.10 3.61
C ASP A 115 -7.24 -7.60 3.28
N LEU A 116 -6.19 -8.15 2.68
CA LEU A 116 -6.14 -9.54 2.22
C LEU A 116 -6.51 -10.52 3.35
N PHE A 117 -6.02 -10.24 4.56
CA PHE A 117 -6.27 -11.09 5.72
C PHE A 117 -7.72 -11.02 6.20
N THR A 118 -8.37 -9.87 6.08
CA THR A 118 -9.81 -9.76 6.34
C THR A 118 -10.61 -10.57 5.32
N GLU A 119 -10.20 -10.57 4.05
CA GLU A 119 -10.86 -11.37 3.02
C GLU A 119 -10.69 -12.88 3.26
N LEU A 120 -9.51 -13.31 3.73
CA LEU A 120 -9.25 -14.71 4.10
C LEU A 120 -10.13 -15.17 5.27
N VAL A 121 -10.34 -14.31 6.28
CA VAL A 121 -11.26 -14.58 7.41
C VAL A 121 -12.70 -14.66 6.92
N ASN A 122 -13.14 -13.70 6.11
CA ASN A 122 -14.50 -13.70 5.55
C ASN A 122 -14.78 -14.91 4.64
N ALA A 123 -13.74 -15.41 3.97
CA ALA A 123 -13.80 -16.64 3.18
C ALA A 123 -13.75 -17.93 4.04
N ASN A 124 -13.68 -17.81 5.38
CA ASN A 124 -13.50 -18.92 6.32
C ASN A 124 -12.27 -19.79 6.00
N ILE A 125 -11.23 -19.20 5.43
CA ILE A 125 -9.96 -19.90 5.15
C ILE A 125 -9.11 -19.97 6.41
N VAL A 126 -9.18 -18.93 7.25
CA VAL A 126 -8.52 -18.87 8.56
C VAL A 126 -9.41 -18.16 9.56
N THR A 127 -9.14 -18.38 10.85
CA THR A 127 -9.71 -17.60 11.95
C THR A 127 -9.05 -16.22 12.05
N GLN A 128 -9.70 -15.30 12.77
CA GLN A 128 -9.14 -13.97 13.04
C GLN A 128 -7.78 -14.04 13.76
N ALA A 129 -7.64 -14.94 14.75
CA ALA A 129 -6.40 -15.12 15.49
C ALA A 129 -5.26 -15.60 14.58
N GLN A 130 -5.53 -16.55 13.69
CA GLN A 130 -4.56 -17.02 12.70
C GLN A 130 -4.19 -15.92 11.71
N ALA A 131 -5.16 -15.14 11.23
CA ALA A 131 -4.91 -14.01 10.35
C ALA A 131 -3.98 -12.97 10.99
N ASP A 132 -4.16 -12.68 12.29
CA ASP A 132 -3.31 -11.77 13.03
C ASP A 132 -1.90 -12.35 13.26
N ALA A 133 -1.77 -13.65 13.52
CA ALA A 133 -0.49 -14.33 13.61
C ALA A 133 0.28 -14.31 12.27
N ILE A 134 -0.39 -14.55 11.15
CA ILE A 134 0.20 -14.44 9.81
C ILE A 134 0.67 -13.00 9.54
N LYS A 135 -0.15 -12.00 9.88
CA LYS A 135 0.22 -10.58 9.76
C LYS A 135 1.48 -10.25 10.57
N ALA A 136 1.61 -10.79 11.78
CA ALA A 136 2.78 -10.57 12.63
C ALA A 136 4.04 -11.25 12.10
N ALA A 137 3.92 -12.44 11.50
CA ALA A 137 5.04 -13.18 10.93
C ALA A 137 5.60 -12.55 9.65
N LEU A 138 4.75 -11.88 8.87
CA LEU A 138 5.19 -11.26 7.63
C LEU A 138 6.09 -10.04 7.87
N PRO A 139 7.12 -9.84 7.02
CA PRO A 139 7.99 -8.68 7.12
C PRO A 139 7.15 -7.42 6.92
N GLN A 140 6.84 -6.75 8.03
CA GLN A 140 6.21 -5.45 8.00
C GLN A 140 7.17 -4.53 7.27
N LYS A 141 6.71 -3.94 6.16
CA LYS A 141 7.45 -2.86 5.52
C LYS A 141 7.51 -1.75 6.57
N GLN A 142 8.59 -1.72 7.34
CA GLN A 142 8.85 -0.62 8.24
C GLN A 142 8.83 0.61 7.33
N VAL A 143 7.73 1.35 7.41
CA VAL A 143 7.69 2.70 6.93
C VAL A 143 8.69 3.35 7.87
N LYS A 144 9.96 3.40 7.43
CA LYS A 144 10.95 4.24 8.07
C LYS A 144 10.38 5.63 7.88
N HIS A 145 9.54 6.04 8.82
CA HIS A 145 9.32 7.43 9.12
C HIS A 145 10.72 7.93 9.38
N ASN A 146 11.29 8.55 8.35
CA ASN A 146 12.61 9.14 8.43
C ASN A 146 12.41 10.43 9.23
N GLU A 147 11.93 10.31 10.48
CA GLU A 147 11.71 11.41 11.41
C GLU A 147 12.99 12.25 11.46
N ASN A 148 14.14 11.59 11.52
CA ASN A 148 15.44 12.24 11.53
C ASN A 148 15.79 12.97 10.21
N LYS A 149 15.42 12.46 9.03
CA LYS A 149 15.69 13.19 7.78
C LYS A 149 14.71 14.34 7.55
N SER A 150 13.45 14.17 7.94
CA SER A 150 12.43 15.21 7.82
C SER A 150 12.66 16.34 8.82
N GLN A 151 12.97 16.04 10.09
CA GLN A 151 13.30 17.05 11.09
C GLN A 151 14.59 17.78 10.77
N LYS A 152 15.64 17.07 10.32
CA LYS A 152 16.90 17.72 9.93
C LYS A 152 16.73 18.65 8.73
N GLY A 153 15.86 18.30 7.78
CA GLY A 153 15.50 19.17 6.65
C GLY A 153 14.73 20.42 7.10
N ILE A 154 13.72 20.23 7.94
CA ILE A 154 12.90 21.33 8.49
C ILE A 154 13.77 22.27 9.33
N LYS A 155 14.59 21.74 10.23
CA LYS A 155 15.49 22.55 11.07
C LYS A 155 16.41 23.41 10.20
N ALA A 156 17.05 22.82 9.19
CA ALA A 156 17.92 23.57 8.30
C ALA A 156 17.21 24.70 7.53
N GLN A 157 15.90 24.57 7.28
CA GLN A 157 15.10 25.65 6.69
C GLN A 157 14.74 26.72 7.72
N LEU A 158 14.42 26.33 8.95
CA LEU A 158 14.17 27.26 10.05
C LEU A 158 15.43 28.05 10.43
N ASP A 159 16.61 27.40 10.51
CA ASP A 159 17.91 28.04 10.75
C ASP A 159 18.19 29.19 9.76
N LYS A 160 17.80 29.00 8.48
CA LYS A 160 17.91 30.05 7.45
C LYS A 160 16.97 31.23 7.72
N LEU A 161 15.76 30.96 8.21
CA LEU A 161 14.79 31.99 8.56
C LEU A 161 15.17 32.73 9.84
N VAL A 162 15.81 32.05 10.80
CA VAL A 162 16.44 32.68 11.98
C VAL A 162 17.57 33.59 11.55
N THR A 163 18.46 33.09 10.68
CA THR A 163 19.57 33.89 10.13
C THR A 163 19.07 35.11 9.34
N ALA A 164 17.95 34.97 8.63
CA ALA A 164 17.30 36.06 7.90
C ALA A 164 16.48 36.99 8.81
N GLY A 165 16.40 36.72 10.13
CA GLY A 165 15.61 37.49 11.09
C GLY A 165 14.10 37.42 10.89
N THR A 166 13.61 36.47 10.09
CA THR A 166 12.18 36.27 9.84
C THR A 166 11.49 35.64 11.05
N ILE A 167 12.18 34.72 11.72
CA ILE A 167 11.75 34.14 12.99
C ILE A 167 12.89 34.25 14.01
N THR A 168 12.57 34.15 15.29
CA THR A 168 13.55 34.10 16.37
C THR A 168 14.00 32.65 16.65
N ALA A 169 15.14 32.49 17.34
CA ALA A 169 15.60 31.17 17.78
C ALA A 169 14.64 30.49 18.77
N ASP A 170 13.92 31.28 19.57
CA ASP A 170 12.88 30.78 20.48
C ASP A 170 11.66 30.26 19.70
N GLU A 171 11.22 31.01 18.67
CA GLU A 171 10.16 30.55 17.76
C GLU A 171 10.56 29.28 17.01
N GLU A 172 11.80 29.17 16.51
CA GLU A 172 12.31 27.94 15.91
C GLU A 172 12.18 26.75 16.87
N THR A 173 12.61 26.92 18.13
CA THR A 173 12.56 25.86 19.14
C THR A 173 11.12 25.42 19.39
N LYS A 174 10.20 26.38 19.57
CA LYS A 174 8.77 26.11 19.78
C LYS A 174 8.13 25.41 18.58
N ILE A 175 8.50 25.77 17.34
CA ILE A 175 8.02 25.09 16.12
C ILE A 175 8.47 23.62 16.10
N LEU A 176 9.74 23.36 16.43
CA LEU A 176 10.28 21.99 16.45
C LEU A 176 9.62 21.14 17.52
N ASP A 177 9.38 21.70 18.71
CA ASP A 177 8.72 20.99 19.80
C ASP A 177 7.24 20.73 19.51
N PHE A 178 6.53 21.70 18.92
CA PHE A 178 5.17 21.50 18.43
C PHE A 178 5.09 20.34 17.42
N GLN A 179 6.05 20.23 16.49
CA GLN A 179 6.09 19.12 15.53
C GLN A 179 6.35 17.77 16.21
N LYS A 180 7.24 17.71 17.20
CA LYS A 180 7.49 16.50 17.99
C LYS A 180 6.23 16.05 18.73
N GLN A 181 5.52 16.99 19.35
CA GLN A 181 4.27 16.73 20.03
C GLN A 181 3.22 16.15 19.06
N LYS A 182 3.00 16.80 17.92
CA LYS A 182 2.04 16.32 16.90
C LYS A 182 2.41 14.94 16.33
N ALA A 183 3.70 14.65 16.19
CA ALA A 183 4.17 13.33 15.80
C ALA A 183 3.87 12.26 16.87
N ALA A 184 4.10 12.59 18.15
CA ALA A 184 3.78 11.71 19.26
C ALA A 184 2.27 11.43 19.38
N GLU A 185 1.43 12.47 19.26
CA GLU A 185 -0.02 12.35 19.23
C GLU A 185 -0.48 11.43 18.09
N ARG A 186 0.03 11.64 16.87
CA ARG A 186 -0.31 10.79 15.71
C ARG A 186 0.15 9.35 15.89
N LYS A 187 1.30 9.13 16.53
CA LYS A 187 1.79 7.78 16.84
C LYS A 187 0.90 7.09 17.85
N ALA A 188 0.53 7.77 18.93
CA ALA A 188 -0.40 7.24 19.93
C ALA A 188 -1.76 6.90 19.31
N GLU A 189 -2.29 7.79 18.45
CA GLU A 189 -3.52 7.56 17.70
C GLU A 189 -3.42 6.31 16.81
N MET A 190 -2.29 6.14 16.12
CA MET A 190 -2.02 4.96 15.30
C MET A 190 -1.98 3.67 16.13
N GLU A 191 -1.34 3.69 17.31
CA GLU A 191 -1.35 2.52 18.21
C GLU A 191 -2.76 2.16 18.68
N LYS A 192 -3.60 3.16 19.01
CA LYS A 192 -5.00 2.92 19.40
C LYS A 192 -5.79 2.22 18.30
N VAL A 193 -5.68 2.68 17.05
CA VAL A 193 -6.49 2.14 15.94
C VAL A 193 -5.97 0.81 15.38
N LYS A 194 -4.70 0.44 15.65
CA LYS A 194 -4.11 -0.83 15.18
C LYS A 194 -4.86 -2.04 15.72
N GLY A 195 -5.30 -2.00 16.97
CA GLY A 195 -6.00 -3.11 17.64
C GLY A 195 -7.50 -3.20 17.33
N MET A 196 -8.07 -2.23 16.61
CA MET A 196 -9.51 -2.18 16.36
C MET A 196 -9.92 -3.02 15.13
N THR A 197 -11.14 -3.59 15.16
CA THR A 197 -11.76 -4.21 13.98
C THR A 197 -12.09 -3.17 12.89
N ALA A 198 -12.46 -3.62 11.69
CA ALA A 198 -12.81 -2.70 10.59
C ALA A 198 -13.99 -1.79 10.96
N ASP A 199 -15.03 -2.35 11.58
CA ASP A 199 -16.22 -1.60 12.00
C ASP A 199 -15.91 -0.65 13.16
N GLN A 200 -15.11 -1.09 14.13
CA GLN A 200 -14.63 -0.24 15.23
C GLN A 200 -13.77 0.92 14.71
N ARG A 201 -12.85 0.67 13.77
CA ARG A 201 -12.07 1.74 13.14
C ARG A 201 -12.95 2.72 12.38
N LYS A 202 -13.94 2.22 11.65
CA LYS A 202 -14.89 3.06 10.91
C LYS A 202 -15.69 3.96 11.85
N ALA A 203 -16.24 3.40 12.92
CA ALA A 203 -16.94 4.16 13.96
C ALA A 203 -16.01 5.17 14.65
N TYR A 204 -14.79 4.77 14.98
CA TYR A 204 -13.79 5.62 15.61
C TYR A 204 -13.46 6.84 14.75
N PHE A 205 -13.19 6.68 13.45
CA PHE A 205 -12.89 7.82 12.56
C PHE A 205 -14.13 8.65 12.19
N ALA A 206 -15.34 8.09 12.29
CA ALA A 206 -16.58 8.85 12.14
C ALA A 206 -16.81 9.76 13.37
N ALA A 207 -16.53 9.24 14.57
CA ALA A 207 -16.62 10.01 15.83
C ALA A 207 -15.44 10.99 16.01
N ASN A 208 -14.27 10.68 15.43
CA ASN A 208 -13.06 11.49 15.48
C ASN A 208 -12.69 11.95 14.05
N PRO A 209 -13.45 12.87 13.45
CA PRO A 209 -13.16 13.36 12.12
C PRO A 209 -11.78 14.03 12.13
N LYS A 210 -10.91 13.62 11.19
CA LYS A 210 -9.61 14.26 11.03
C LYS A 210 -9.81 15.71 10.64
N GLN A 211 -9.61 16.62 11.58
CA GLN A 211 -9.41 18.02 11.26
C GLN A 211 -8.16 18.11 10.39
N LYS A 212 -8.33 18.48 9.12
CA LYS A 212 -7.22 18.84 8.24
C LYS A 212 -6.82 20.27 8.56
N THR A 213 -6.36 20.50 9.78
CA THR A 213 -5.79 21.77 10.16
C THR A 213 -4.40 21.87 9.55
N ASP A 214 -4.15 23.01 8.90
CA ASP A 214 -2.82 23.37 8.47
C ASP A 214 -1.95 23.52 9.72
N LEU A 215 -0.84 22.76 9.80
CA LEU A 215 0.07 22.79 10.95
C LEU A 215 0.55 24.21 11.25
N PHE A 216 0.71 25.05 10.23
CA PHE A 216 1.09 26.44 10.41
C PHE A 216 -0.04 27.31 10.96
N ALA A 217 -1.29 27.02 10.62
CA ALA A 217 -2.45 27.71 11.21
C ALA A 217 -2.59 27.38 12.71
N GLU A 218 -2.25 26.15 13.11
CA GLU A 218 -2.21 25.77 14.53
C GLU A 218 -1.07 26.48 15.28
N LEU A 219 0.09 26.64 14.65
CA LEU A 219 1.21 27.41 15.23
C LEU A 219 0.83 28.89 15.44
N VAL A 220 0.11 29.49 14.48
CA VAL A 220 -0.42 30.86 14.60
C VAL A 220 -1.45 30.94 15.72
N SER A 221 -2.39 30.00 15.75
CA SER A 221 -3.44 29.94 16.77
C SER A 221 -2.88 29.71 18.18
N SER A 222 -1.72 29.05 18.28
CA SER A 222 -0.97 28.85 19.53
C SER A 222 -0.08 30.05 19.89
N ASN A 223 -0.13 31.15 19.13
CA ASN A 223 0.73 32.32 19.26
C ASN A 223 2.23 31.99 19.25
N ILE A 224 2.62 30.91 18.56
CA ILE A 224 4.04 30.53 18.40
C ILE A 224 4.69 31.36 17.30
N ILE A 225 3.93 31.71 16.26
CA ILE A 225 4.36 32.57 15.15
C ILE A 225 3.19 33.45 14.70
N THR A 226 3.51 34.51 13.98
CA THR A 226 2.54 35.34 13.26
C THR A 226 2.12 34.69 11.94
N GLN A 227 1.01 35.17 11.37
CA GLN A 227 0.55 34.73 10.06
C GLN A 227 1.59 35.01 8.96
N ALA A 228 2.24 36.17 9.00
CA ALA A 228 3.29 36.53 8.04
C ALA A 228 4.49 35.57 8.12
N GLN A 229 4.91 35.18 9.33
CA GLN A 229 5.96 34.18 9.53
C GLN A 229 5.53 32.80 9.04
N ALA A 230 4.28 32.39 9.31
CA ALA A 230 3.73 31.14 8.79
C ALA A 230 3.79 31.07 7.26
N ASP A 231 3.44 32.16 6.57
CA ASP A 231 3.46 32.22 5.11
C ASP A 231 4.89 32.25 4.56
N ALA A 232 5.81 32.96 5.21
CA ALA A 232 7.23 32.93 4.87
C ALA A 232 7.82 31.53 5.03
N ILE A 233 7.49 30.84 6.14
CA ILE A 233 7.92 29.46 6.37
C ILE A 233 7.38 28.54 5.27
N LYS A 234 6.08 28.63 4.93
CA LYS A 234 5.46 27.83 3.85
C LYS A 234 6.17 28.02 2.51
N ALA A 235 6.58 29.24 2.18
CA ALA A 235 7.28 29.55 0.94
C ALA A 235 8.67 28.88 0.84
N THR A 236 9.30 28.53 1.97
CA THR A 236 10.59 27.82 1.96
C THR A 236 10.48 26.34 1.62
N PHE A 237 9.29 25.73 1.76
CA PHE A 237 9.07 24.32 1.48
C PHE A 237 8.64 24.13 0.01
N PRO A 238 9.18 23.11 -0.70
CA PRO A 238 8.76 22.83 -2.06
C PRO A 238 7.27 22.45 -2.07
N GLN A 239 6.43 23.34 -2.59
CA GLN A 239 5.03 23.03 -2.84
C GLN A 239 4.93 22.07 -4.03
N LYS A 240 4.22 20.96 -3.86
CA LYS A 240 3.78 20.19 -5.02
C LYS A 240 2.85 21.08 -5.82
N ALA A 241 3.28 21.49 -7.01
CA ALA A 241 2.38 22.12 -7.97
C ALA A 241 1.24 21.15 -8.25
N HIS A 242 0.03 21.50 -7.79
CA HIS A 242 -1.17 20.84 -8.22
C HIS A 242 -1.44 21.28 -9.66
N LYS A 243 -0.99 20.47 -10.62
CA LYS A 243 -1.46 20.53 -12.02
C LYS A 243 -2.80 19.84 -12.12
#